data_AF-A0A968PRE9-F1
#
_entry.id   AF-A0A968PRE9-F1
#
_cell.length_a   1.000
_cell.length_b   1.000
_cell.length_c   1.000
_cell.angle_alpha   90.00
_cell.angle_beta   90.00
_cell.angle_gamma   90.00
#
_symmetry.space_group_name_H-M   'P 1'
#
loop_
_entity.id
_entity.type
_entity.pdbx_description
1 polymer ?
#
loop_
_entity_poly.entity_id
_entity_poly.type
_entity_poly.pdbx_seq_one_letter_code
_entity_poly.pdbx_strand_id
1 'polypeptide(L)' 'MTQPQPTVTPKLEEPKFGFNDYAERLNGRAAMIGFVLTLAIEYVTGQGLLSWLGLY' A
#
# COMPACT_ATOMS: atom_id res chain seq x y z
N MET A 1 15.18 -38.50 30.19
CA MET A 1 14.58 -37.17 30.43
C MET A 1 14.14 -36.64 29.07
N THR A 2 12.88 -36.82 28.68
CA THR A 2 12.34 -36.36 27.39
C THR A 2 11.80 -34.94 27.56
N GLN A 3 12.38 -33.98 26.85
CA GLN A 3 11.94 -32.59 26.87
C GLN A 3 10.61 -32.46 26.10
N PRO A 4 9.57 -31.83 26.66
CA PRO A 4 8.32 -31.62 25.94
C PRO A 4 8.54 -30.64 24.78
N GLN A 5 8.26 -31.10 23.57
CA GLN A 5 8.32 -30.30 22.34
C GLN A 5 7.10 -29.35 22.32
N PRO A 6 7.26 -28.03 22.19
CA PRO A 6 6.11 -27.11 22.11
C PRO A 6 5.30 -27.41 20.84
N THR A 7 4.01 -27.73 21.00
CA THR A 7 3.11 -28.09 19.89
C THR A 7 2.55 -26.88 19.13
N VAL A 8 2.75 -25.66 19.62
CA VAL A 8 2.22 -24.43 19.00
C VAL A 8 3.37 -23.46 18.72
N THR A 9 3.61 -23.19 17.45
CA THR A 9 4.46 -22.07 17.03
C THR A 9 3.73 -20.78 17.39
N PRO A 10 4.26 -19.92 18.28
CA PRO A 10 3.64 -18.64 18.54
C PRO A 10 3.62 -17.84 17.23
N LYS A 11 2.42 -17.44 16.77
CA LYS A 11 2.29 -16.44 15.72
C LYS A 11 2.80 -15.13 16.29
N LEU A 12 4.07 -14.83 16.04
CA LEU A 12 4.62 -13.51 16.31
C LEU A 12 3.88 -12.55 15.38
N GLU A 13 3.20 -11.54 15.94
CA GLU A 13 2.67 -10.45 15.13
C GLU A 13 3.85 -9.79 14.41
N GLU A 14 3.87 -9.92 13.07
CA GLU A 14 4.85 -9.24 12.26
C GLU A 14 4.77 -7.74 12.54
N PRO A 15 5.90 -7.07 12.79
CA PRO A 15 5.90 -5.66 13.10
C PRO A 15 5.23 -4.87 11.96
N LYS A 16 4.02 -4.34 12.23
CA LYS A 16 3.21 -3.58 11.27
C LYS A 16 3.83 -2.24 10.85
N PHE A 17 4.94 -1.85 11.47
CA PHE A 17 5.68 -0.62 11.16
C PHE A 17 6.90 -0.91 10.30
N GLY A 18 7.07 -0.11 9.24
CA GLY A 18 8.17 -0.22 8.28
C GLY A 18 7.75 -0.82 6.94
N PHE A 19 8.74 -1.24 6.16
CA PHE A 19 8.52 -1.97 4.90
C PHE A 19 8.18 -3.42 5.24
N ASN A 20 6.88 -3.73 5.33
CA ASN A 20 6.36 -5.09 5.46
C ASN A 20 5.33 -5.35 4.35
N ASP A 21 5.08 -6.63 4.05
CA ASP A 21 4.19 -7.08 2.98
C ASP A 21 2.79 -6.45 3.06
N TYR A 22 2.27 -6.23 4.27
CA TYR A 22 0.96 -5.60 4.45
C TYR A 22 0.98 -4.13 4.01
N ALA A 23 1.99 -3.36 4.44
CA ALA A 23 2.16 -1.96 4.09
C ALA A 23 2.39 -1.80 2.58
N GLU A 24 3.20 -2.65 1.97
CA GLU A 24 3.45 -2.64 0.52
C GLU A 24 2.17 -2.92 -0.28
N ARG A 25 1.39 -3.94 0.12
CA ARG A 25 0.10 -4.23 -0.50
C ARG A 25 -0.90 -3.09 -0.34
N LEU A 26 -0.94 -2.47 0.84
CA LEU A 26 -1.84 -1.34 1.10
C LEU A 26 -1.45 -0.13 0.24
N ASN A 27 -0.17 0.23 0.22
CA ASN A 27 0.36 1.33 -0.58
C ASN A 27 0.15 1.09 -2.08
N GLY A 28 0.37 -0.13 -2.56
CA GLY A 28 0.13 -0.48 -3.97
C GLY A 28 -1.34 -0.31 -4.38
N ARG A 29 -2.29 -0.69 -3.52
CA ARG A 29 -3.73 -0.47 -3.78
C ARG A 29 -4.08 1.01 -3.80
N ALA A 30 -3.57 1.77 -2.83
CA ALA A 30 -3.77 3.21 -2.78
C ALA A 30 -3.22 3.88 -4.04
N ALA A 31 -2.06 3.45 -4.54
CA ALA A 31 -1.47 3.95 -5.78
C ALA A 31 -2.33 3.64 -7.01
N MET A 32 -2.85 2.41 -7.14
CA MET A 32 -3.76 2.06 -8.25
C MET A 32 -5.03 2.92 -8.25
N ILE A 33 -5.63 3.14 -7.07
CA ILE A 33 -6.82 3.99 -6.93
C ILE A 33 -6.47 5.45 -7.27
N GLY A 34 -5.35 5.97 -6.74
CA GLY A 34 -4.91 7.34 -7.02
C GLY A 34 -4.64 7.59 -8.50
N PHE A 35 -4.08 6.61 -9.21
CA PHE A 35 -3.85 6.71 -10.64
C PHE A 35 -5.15 6.75 -11.45
N VAL A 36 -6.13 5.88 -11.13
CA VAL A 36 -7.43 5.90 -11.81
C VAL A 36 -8.18 7.20 -11.53
N LEU A 37 -8.17 7.67 -10.28
CA LEU A 37 -8.78 8.95 -9.91
C LEU A 37 -8.14 10.12 -10.65
N THR A 38 -6.82 10.12 -10.80
CA THR A 38 -6.10 11.11 -11.58
C THR A 38 -6.62 11.18 -13.01
N LEU A 39 -6.72 10.04 -13.70
CA LEU A 39 -7.23 9.98 -15.07
C LEU A 39 -8.69 10.44 -15.16
N ALA A 40 -9.52 10.07 -14.19
CA ALA A 40 -10.92 10.49 -14.13
C ALA A 40 -11.04 12.01 -13.93
N ILE A 41 -10.22 12.60 -13.05
CA ILE A 41 -10.20 14.05 -12.83
C ILE A 41 -9.74 14.76 -14.10
N GLU A 42 -8.65 14.32 -14.72
CA GLU A 42 -8.13 14.89 -15.96
C GLU A 42 -9.18 14.86 -17.09
N TYR A 43 -9.94 13.76 -17.19
CA TYR A 43 -11.02 13.65 -18.16
C TYR A 43 -12.16 14.63 -17.90
N VAL A 44 -12.54 14.85 -16.63
CA VAL A 44 -13.64 15.75 -16.25
C VAL A 44 -13.24 17.22 -16.34
N THR A 45 -12.03 17.56 -15.90
CA THR A 45 -11.55 18.95 -15.88
C THR A 45 -10.98 19.39 -17.23
N GLY A 46 -10.58 18.44 -18.08
CA GLY A 46 -9.84 18.72 -19.31
C GLY A 46 -8.44 19.29 -19.06
N GLN A 47 -7.96 19.27 -17.82
CA GLN A 47 -6.63 19.75 -17.44
C GLN A 47 -5.82 18.59 -16.86
N GLY A 48 -4.66 18.34 -17.46
CA GLY A 48 -3.72 17.34 -16.99
C GLY A 48 -3.20 17.64 -15.58
N LEU A 49 -2.85 16.59 -14.84
CA LEU A 49 -2.32 16.66 -13.47
C LEU A 49 -1.10 17.59 -13.36
N LEU A 50 -0.26 17.59 -14.40
CA LEU A 50 0.92 18.43 -14.51
C LEU A 50 0.60 19.92 -14.61
N SER A 51 -0.59 20.29 -15.11
CA SER A 51 -1.10 21.66 -15.16
C SER A 51 -1.36 22.18 -13.77
N TRP A 52 -1.96 21.32 -12.94
CA TRP A 52 -2.24 21.62 -11.54
C TRP A 52 -0.95 21.77 -10.72
N LEU A 53 0.10 21.05 -11.10
CA LEU A 53 1.43 21.21 -10.52
C LEU A 53 2.19 22.45 -11.06
N GLY A 54 1.61 23.19 -12.02
CA GLY A 54 2.19 24.41 -12.59
C GLY A 54 3.40 24.14 -13.50
N LEU A 55 3.51 22.93 -14.07
CA LEU A 55 4.64 22.53 -14.92
C LEU A 55 4.44 22.91 -16.40
N TYR A 56 3.39 23.65 -16.73
CA TYR A 56 3.16 24.34 -18.00
C TYR A 56 2.11 25.44 -17.85
#